data_AF-A0A8I5ZLI0-F1
#
_entry.id   AF-A0A8I5ZLI0-F1
#
_cell.length_a   1.000
_cell.length_b   1.000
_cell.length_c   1.000
_cell.angle_alpha   90.00
_cell.angle_beta   90.00
_cell.angle_gamma   90.00
#
_symmetry.space_group_name_H-M   'P 1'
#
loop_
_entity.id
_entity.type
_entity.pdbx_description
1 polymer ?
#
loop_
_entity_poly.entity_id
_entity_poly.type
_entity_poly.pdbx_seq_one_letter_code
_entity_poly.pdbx_strand_id
1 'polypeptide(L)' 'MSARLQHSAFCSQQTCKTDGFYKSREVLDPAEQYKTDHKRRGTALIFNHKRFFWHLAFPERRGTSADRDNLTRKFSDLS' A
#
# COMPACT_ATOMS: atom_id res chain seq x y z
N MET A 1 -23.44 1.73 -40.16
CA MET A 1 -23.19 2.60 -39.00
C MET A 1 -22.74 1.74 -37.84
N SER A 2 -21.46 1.80 -37.46
CA SER A 2 -20.94 1.35 -36.14
C SER A 2 -19.44 1.65 -36.10
N ALA A 3 -19.04 2.71 -35.42
CA ALA A 3 -17.62 3.03 -35.19
C ALA A 3 -17.14 2.30 -33.93
N ARG A 4 -16.22 1.35 -34.09
CA ARG A 4 -15.56 0.63 -32.99
C ARG A 4 -14.38 1.49 -32.53
N LEU A 5 -14.47 2.09 -31.35
CA LEU A 5 -13.36 2.77 -30.68
C LEU A 5 -12.28 1.73 -30.34
N GLN A 6 -11.20 1.72 -31.11
CA GLN A 6 -9.96 1.06 -30.71
C GLN A 6 -9.28 1.95 -29.67
N HIS A 7 -9.38 1.58 -28.39
CA HIS A 7 -8.53 2.16 -27.35
C HIS A 7 -7.11 1.64 -27.56
N SER A 8 -6.30 2.41 -28.29
CA SER A 8 -4.85 2.25 -28.30
C SER A 8 -4.30 2.61 -26.92
N ALA A 9 -3.52 1.70 -26.36
CA ALA A 9 -2.83 1.90 -25.09
C ALA A 9 -1.82 3.06 -25.24
N PHE A 10 -2.17 4.24 -24.71
CA PHE A 10 -1.24 5.33 -24.52
C PHE A 10 -0.34 5.01 -23.33
N CYS A 11 0.76 4.30 -23.60
CA CYS A 11 1.85 4.13 -22.66
C CYS A 11 2.64 5.44 -22.60
N SER A 12 2.28 6.31 -21.65
CA SER A 12 3.12 7.43 -21.27
C SER A 12 4.37 6.88 -20.59
N GLN A 13 5.50 6.95 -21.28
CA GLN A 13 6.83 6.69 -20.73
C GLN A 13 7.14 7.73 -19.64
N GLN A 14 6.71 7.49 -18.41
CA GLN A 14 7.24 8.21 -17.26
C GLN A 14 8.23 7.29 -16.56
N THR A 15 9.49 7.45 -16.93
CA THR A 15 10.64 6.73 -16.38
C THR A 15 10.83 7.12 -14.91
N CYS A 16 10.44 6.23 -13.99
CA CYS A 16 10.90 6.32 -12.61
C CYS A 16 12.32 5.72 -12.53
N LYS A 17 13.20 6.37 -11.77
CA LYS A 17 14.65 6.24 -11.84
C LYS A 17 15.18 4.85 -11.45
N THR A 18 16.00 4.34 -12.37
CA THR A 18 16.97 3.24 -12.40
C THR A 18 17.68 2.82 -11.11
N ASP A 19 17.42 1.58 -10.66
CA ASP A 19 18.37 0.62 -10.09
C ASP A 19 17.96 -0.83 -10.42
N GLY A 20 17.94 -1.20 -11.72
CA GLY A 20 17.61 -2.57 -12.10
C GLY A 20 18.14 -2.95 -13.48
N PHE A 21 18.98 -3.99 -13.53
CA PHE A 21 19.49 -4.61 -14.74
C PHE A 21 18.38 -4.77 -15.80
N TYR A 22 18.59 -4.19 -16.99
CA TYR A 22 17.73 -4.41 -18.16
C TYR A 22 17.75 -5.91 -18.55
N LYS A 23 16.81 -6.69 -18.03
CA LYS A 23 16.45 -7.97 -18.64
C LYS A 23 15.67 -7.69 -19.91
N SER A 24 16.37 -7.70 -21.04
CA SER A 24 15.90 -7.32 -22.37
C SER A 24 14.78 -8.19 -22.99
N ARG A 25 13.98 -8.92 -22.21
CA ARG A 25 12.98 -9.86 -22.76
C ARG A 25 11.79 -10.22 -21.87
N GLU A 26 11.62 -9.61 -20.70
CA GLU A 26 10.43 -9.90 -19.88
C GLU A 26 9.25 -9.08 -20.43
N VAL A 27 8.28 -9.79 -21.03
CA VAL A 27 6.96 -9.22 -21.33
C VAL A 27 6.39 -8.76 -20.00
N LEU A 28 6.17 -7.46 -19.83
CA LEU A 28 5.54 -6.92 -18.63
C LEU A 28 4.12 -7.48 -18.55
N ASP A 29 3.85 -8.26 -17.50
CA ASP A 29 2.50 -8.72 -17.20
C ASP A 29 1.72 -7.57 -16.55
N PRO A 30 0.66 -7.03 -17.19
CA PRO A 30 -0.12 -5.95 -16.59
C PRO A 30 -0.86 -6.38 -15.32
N ALA A 31 -0.94 -7.68 -15.04
CA ALA A 31 -1.55 -8.27 -13.86
C ALA A 31 -0.53 -8.84 -12.87
N GLU A 32 0.77 -8.52 -13.00
CA GLU A 32 1.80 -8.98 -12.06
C GLU A 32 1.46 -8.61 -10.61
N GLN A 33 1.51 -9.59 -9.70
CA GLN A 33 1.20 -9.42 -8.28
C GLN A 33 2.43 -9.67 -7.41
N TYR A 34 2.48 -9.03 -6.24
CA TYR A 34 3.49 -9.32 -5.23
C TYR A 34 3.42 -10.80 -4.81
N LYS A 35 4.59 -11.44 -4.70
CA LYS A 35 4.70 -12.78 -4.09
C LYS A 35 4.36 -12.69 -2.62
N THR A 36 3.22 -13.27 -2.24
CA THR A 36 2.70 -13.27 -0.86
C THR A 36 2.76 -14.65 -0.21
N ASP A 37 3.44 -15.61 -0.84
CA ASP A 37 3.60 -17.01 -0.45
C ASP A 37 4.73 -17.24 0.58
N HIS A 38 5.20 -16.18 1.22
CA HIS A 38 6.22 -16.26 2.26
C HIS A 38 5.67 -16.93 3.52
N LYS A 39 6.55 -17.55 4.32
CA LYS A 39 6.18 -18.21 5.60
C LYS A 39 5.41 -17.31 6.57
N ARG A 40 5.56 -16.00 6.46
CA ARG A 40 4.89 -14.99 7.31
C ARG A 40 4.46 -13.81 6.45
N ARG A 41 3.28 -13.25 6.76
CA ARG A 41 2.76 -11.99 6.21
C ARG A 41 3.68 -10.80 6.47
N GLY A 42 4.27 -10.73 7.66
CA GLY A 42 5.12 -9.62 8.12
C GLY A 42 4.79 -9.16 9.54
N THR A 43 5.29 -7.99 9.93
CA THR A 43 4.97 -7.34 11.22
C THR A 43 4.22 -6.04 10.97
N ALA A 44 3.07 -5.86 11.61
CA ALA A 44 2.31 -4.62 11.58
C ALA A 44 2.61 -3.79 12.84
N LEU A 45 3.22 -2.61 12.67
CA LEU A 45 3.50 -1.69 13.77
C LEU A 45 2.35 -0.68 13.92
N ILE A 46 1.82 -0.53 15.14
CA ILE A 46 0.75 0.42 15.45
C ILE A 46 1.25 1.39 16.52
N PHE A 47 1.60 2.62 16.11
CA PHE A 47 1.94 3.70 17.02
C PHE A 47 0.68 4.47 17.42
N ASN A 48 0.14 4.17 18.61
CA ASN A 48 -1.12 4.75 19.08
C ASN A 48 -0.90 5.93 20.04
N HIS A 49 -0.94 7.16 19.52
CA HIS A 49 -0.78 8.38 20.32
C HIS A 49 -2.15 8.93 20.77
N LYS A 50 -2.43 8.85 22.09
CA LYS A 50 -3.68 9.33 22.69
C LYS A 50 -3.56 10.70 23.35
N ARG A 51 -2.48 10.92 24.10
CA ARG A 51 -2.19 12.16 24.84
C ARG A 51 -0.82 12.66 24.42
N PHE A 52 -0.63 13.97 24.51
CA PHE A 52 0.58 14.65 24.06
C PHE A 52 1.24 15.39 25.21
N PHE A 53 2.51 15.73 25.04
CA PHE A 53 3.21 16.61 25.97
C PHE A 53 2.45 17.93 26.11
N TRP A 54 2.21 18.38 27.34
CA TRP A 54 1.25 19.43 27.63
C TRP A 54 1.59 20.78 26.99
N HIS A 55 2.87 21.13 26.83
CA HIS A 55 3.30 22.35 26.13
C HIS A 55 2.92 22.37 24.65
N LEU A 56 2.60 21.21 24.05
CA LEU A 56 2.15 21.13 22.65
C LEU A 56 0.69 21.57 22.48
N ALA A 57 -0.08 21.70 23.58
CA ALA A 57 -1.48 22.13 23.57
C ALA A 57 -2.40 21.34 22.62
N PHE A 58 -2.03 20.11 22.24
CA PHE A 58 -2.87 19.26 21.41
C PHE A 58 -3.98 18.58 22.23
N PRO A 59 -5.21 18.47 21.68
CA PRO A 59 -6.31 17.81 22.37
C PRO A 59 -6.08 16.29 22.49
N GLU A 60 -6.72 15.67 23.48
CA GLU A 60 -6.75 14.21 23.60
C GLU A 60 -7.49 13.59 22.39
N ARG A 61 -6.87 12.59 21.75
CA ARG A 61 -7.46 11.86 20.61
C ARG A 61 -8.43 10.79 21.09
N ARG A 62 -9.59 11.20 21.58
CA ARG A 62 -10.68 10.28 21.97
C ARG A 62 -11.05 9.39 20.77
N GLY A 63 -11.25 8.09 21.01
CA GLY A 63 -11.51 7.09 19.97
C GLY A 63 -10.28 6.32 19.49
N THR A 64 -9.05 6.86 19.60
CA THR A 64 -7.85 6.20 19.04
C THR A 64 -7.55 4.81 19.64
N SER A 65 -7.99 4.55 20.87
CA SER A 65 -7.88 3.22 21.47
C SER A 65 -8.75 2.19 20.74
N ALA A 66 -9.96 2.59 20.31
CA ALA A 66 -10.83 1.73 19.51
C ALA A 66 -10.22 1.48 18.12
N ASP A 67 -9.58 2.48 17.51
CA ASP A 67 -8.86 2.31 16.24
C ASP A 67 -7.72 1.30 16.38
N ARG A 68 -6.88 1.45 17.41
CA ARG A 68 -5.81 0.49 17.71
C ARG A 68 -6.37 -0.93 17.84
N ASP A 69 -7.44 -1.12 18.60
CA ASP A 69 -8.00 -2.44 18.87
C ASP A 69 -8.60 -3.06 17.61
N ASN A 70 -9.30 -2.26 16.80
CA ASN A 70 -9.84 -2.69 15.52
C ASN A 70 -8.73 -3.05 14.52
N LEU A 71 -7.70 -2.21 14.38
CA LEU A 71 -6.55 -2.50 13.52
C LEU A 71 -5.80 -3.75 13.98
N THR A 72 -5.59 -3.90 15.28
CA THR A 72 -4.95 -5.10 15.86
C THR A 72 -5.73 -6.36 15.47
N ARG A 73 -7.05 -6.35 15.65
CA ARG A 73 -7.93 -7.47 15.26
C ARG A 73 -7.80 -7.76 13.76
N LYS A 74 -7.97 -6.74 12.91
CA LYS A 74 -7.96 -6.90 11.46
C LYS A 74 -6.61 -7.36 10.90
N PHE A 75 -5.49 -6.89 11.45
CA PHE A 75 -4.18 -7.37 11.02
C PHE A 75 -3.85 -8.77 11.53
N SER A 76 -4.39 -9.17 12.68
CA SER A 76 -4.26 -10.55 13.18
C SER A 76 -5.08 -11.53 12.34
N ASP A 77 -6.26 -11.13 11.87
CA ASP A 77 -7.07 -11.96 10.95
C ASP A 77 -6.40 -12.13 9.56
N LEU A 78 -5.44 -11.26 9.25
CA LEU A 78 -4.70 -11.20 7.99
C LEU A 78 -3.33 -11.88 8.07
N SER A 79 -2.88 -12.30 9.25
CA SER A 79 -1.53 -12.81 9.49
C SER A 79 -1.34 -14.27 9.13
#